data_AF-A0A8C1NIK1-F1
#
_entry.id   AF-A0A8C1NIK1-F1
#
_cell.length_a   1.000
_cell.length_b   1.000
_cell.length_c   1.000
_cell.angle_alpha   90.00
_cell.angle_beta   90.00
_cell.angle_gamma   90.00
#
_symmetry.space_group_name_H-M   'P 1'
#
loop_
_entity.id
_entity.type
_entity.pdbx_description
1 polymer ?
#
loop_
_entity_poly.entity_id
_entity_poly.type
_entity_poly.pdbx_seq_one_letter_code
_entity_poly.pdbx_strand_id
1 'polypeptide(L)'
;MQPGASRITGFSVRRQRLFLHRRPVLTSSLREALVSFITFLRMLGRPVLVGHNIRRFDCHVLARALDEFSLRSDFQKEVCGFVDTLPLARQLLKDSGLQSFKQENLVKTLLGVSYAAHNALEDVQALQKLYWALKPTANQIHQHIFTLDSLATAAVSQAPAAQSGFCERFSKALAIVREERAFLKASLCLVSLYCMYRLLKHNTILTCTPKCIVL
;
A
#
# COMPACT_ATOMS: atom_id res chain seq x y z
N MET A 1 -1.04 12.98 19.95
CA MET A 1 -0.69 13.05 18.50
C MET A 1 0.63 13.81 18.36
N GLN A 2 1.63 13.25 17.66
CA GLN A 2 2.88 13.96 17.36
C GLN A 2 2.59 15.22 16.52
N PRO A 3 3.07 16.42 16.91
CA PRO A 3 2.79 17.67 16.19
C PRO A 3 3.17 17.65 14.70
N GLY A 4 4.26 16.96 14.36
CA GLY A 4 4.73 16.83 12.97
C GLY A 4 3.75 16.09 12.06
N ALA A 5 3.12 15.02 12.55
CA ALA A 5 2.15 14.24 11.77
C ALA A 5 0.88 15.04 11.42
N SER A 6 0.41 15.84 12.39
CA SER A 6 -0.77 16.70 12.20
C SER A 6 -0.49 17.81 11.20
N ARG A 7 0.71 18.39 11.27
CA ARG A 7 1.17 19.42 10.33
C ARG A 7 1.21 18.93 8.89
N ILE A 8 1.71 17.70 8.68
CA ILE A 8 1.90 17.13 7.34
C ILE A 8 0.57 16.66 6.73
N THR A 9 -0.28 16.01 7.52
CA THR A 9 -1.47 15.31 7.00
C THR A 9 -2.77 16.09 7.18
N GLY A 10 -2.77 17.15 7.99
CA GLY A 10 -3.98 17.90 8.35
C GLY A 10 -4.90 17.18 9.34
N PHE A 11 -4.61 15.92 9.69
CA PHE A 11 -5.41 15.18 10.66
C PHE A 11 -5.12 15.59 12.09
N SER A 12 -6.13 15.57 12.96
CA SER A 12 -6.00 15.76 14.40
C SER A 12 -7.03 14.93 15.16
N VAL A 13 -6.70 14.49 16.37
CA VAL A 13 -7.64 13.80 17.26
C VAL A 13 -7.97 14.71 18.44
N ARG A 14 -9.26 14.95 18.67
CA ARG A 14 -9.75 15.74 19.82
C ARG A 14 -10.96 15.03 20.42
N ARG A 15 -10.95 14.78 21.73
CA ARG A 15 -12.06 14.10 22.45
C ARG A 15 -12.52 12.82 21.73
N GLN A 16 -11.56 11.94 21.40
CA GLN A 16 -11.79 10.67 20.67
C GLN A 16 -12.44 10.79 19.28
N ARG A 17 -12.48 11.99 18.69
CA ARG A 17 -12.95 12.22 17.32
C ARG A 17 -11.80 12.60 16.41
N LEU A 18 -11.81 12.06 15.19
CA LEU A 18 -10.86 12.42 14.14
C LEU A 18 -11.36 13.66 13.39
N PHE A 19 -10.43 14.57 13.11
CA PHE A 19 -10.69 15.78 12.34
C PHE A 19 -9.67 15.90 11.20
N LEU A 20 -10.12 16.29 10.02
CA LEU A 20 -9.28 16.72 8.89
C LEU A 20 -9.43 18.23 8.72
N HIS A 21 -8.33 18.99 8.86
CA HIS A 21 -8.35 20.45 8.78
C HIS A 21 -9.46 21.08 9.64
N ARG A 22 -9.62 20.58 10.87
CA ARG A 22 -10.65 20.98 11.86
C ARG A 22 -12.10 20.58 11.53
N ARG A 23 -12.34 19.85 10.43
CA ARG A 23 -13.65 19.28 10.12
C ARG A 23 -13.75 17.84 10.66
N PRO A 24 -14.81 17.47 11.38
CA PRO A 24 -14.95 16.11 11.89
C PRO A 24 -15.07 15.11 10.74
N VAL A 25 -14.48 13.93 10.92
CA VAL A 25 -14.49 12.85 9.94
C VAL A 25 -15.18 11.64 10.56
N LEU A 26 -16.08 11.02 9.82
CA LEU A 26 -16.69 9.76 10.23
C LEU A 26 -15.64 8.65 10.21
N THR A 27 -15.63 7.85 11.27
CA THR A 27 -14.72 6.73 11.44
C THR A 27 -15.54 5.52 11.86
N SER A 28 -15.22 4.35 11.36
CA SER A 28 -15.69 3.08 11.94
C SER A 28 -14.59 2.51 12.87
N SER A 29 -14.73 1.30 13.39
CA SER A 29 -13.72 0.63 14.22
C SER A 29 -12.68 -0.12 13.38
N LEU A 30 -11.43 -0.18 13.85
CA LEU A 30 -10.32 -0.80 13.12
C LEU A 30 -10.60 -2.21 12.59
N ARG A 31 -11.26 -3.03 13.40
CA ARG A 31 -11.70 -4.37 12.98
C ARG A 31 -12.64 -4.32 11.79
N GLU A 32 -13.61 -3.40 11.78
CA GLU A 32 -14.56 -3.22 10.66
C GLU A 32 -13.85 -2.80 9.37
N ALA A 33 -12.87 -1.89 9.40
CA ALA A 33 -12.11 -1.59 8.17
C ALA A 33 -11.28 -2.78 7.71
N LEU A 34 -10.63 -3.52 8.62
CA LEU A 34 -9.83 -4.68 8.24
C LEU A 34 -10.70 -5.76 7.58
N VAL A 35 -11.86 -6.08 8.16
CA VAL A 35 -12.81 -7.05 7.60
C VAL A 35 -13.37 -6.56 6.25
N SER A 36 -13.71 -5.26 6.16
CA SER A 36 -14.19 -4.66 4.90
C SER A 36 -13.10 -4.71 3.82
N PHE A 37 -11.85 -4.48 4.20
CA PHE A 37 -10.71 -4.53 3.29
C PHE A 37 -10.42 -5.95 2.80
N ILE A 38 -10.42 -6.94 3.69
CA ILE A 38 -10.28 -8.36 3.31
C ILE A 38 -11.41 -8.77 2.36
N THR A 39 -12.65 -8.39 2.67
CA THR A 39 -13.82 -8.66 1.81
C THR A 39 -13.66 -8.01 0.44
N PHE A 40 -13.20 -6.76 0.41
CA PHE A 40 -12.91 -6.06 -0.84
C PHE A 40 -11.84 -6.79 -1.68
N LEU A 41 -10.76 -7.26 -1.07
CA LEU A 41 -9.70 -8.01 -1.76
C LEU A 41 -10.19 -9.36 -2.29
N ARG A 42 -11.06 -10.05 -1.53
CA ARG A 42 -11.74 -11.26 -1.99
C ARG A 42 -12.53 -11.04 -3.26
N MET A 43 -13.28 -9.93 -3.34
CA MET A 43 -14.05 -9.56 -4.53
C MET A 43 -13.17 -9.31 -5.77
N LEU A 44 -11.89 -8.98 -5.56
CA LEU A 44 -10.91 -8.79 -6.63
C LEU A 44 -10.14 -10.06 -7.01
N GLY A 45 -10.44 -11.21 -6.39
CA GLY A 45 -9.86 -12.49 -6.82
C GLY A 45 -8.39 -12.68 -6.42
N ARG A 46 -8.03 -12.28 -5.19
CA ARG A 46 -6.68 -12.41 -4.62
C ARG A 46 -5.61 -11.56 -5.33
N PRO A 47 -5.73 -10.24 -5.32
CA PRO A 47 -4.84 -9.37 -6.09
C PRO A 47 -3.43 -9.24 -5.51
N VAL A 48 -2.53 -8.58 -6.25
CA VAL A 48 -1.23 -8.13 -5.76
C VAL A 48 -1.32 -6.68 -5.28
N LEU A 49 -0.83 -6.41 -4.06
CA LEU A 49 -0.83 -5.07 -3.48
C LEU A 49 0.47 -4.33 -3.75
N VAL A 50 0.41 -3.20 -4.42
CA VAL A 50 1.60 -2.50 -4.89
C VAL A 50 1.70 -1.13 -4.24
N GLY A 51 2.71 -0.89 -3.42
CA GLY A 51 2.89 0.38 -2.73
C GLY A 51 4.28 0.97 -2.92
N HIS A 52 4.47 2.23 -2.52
CA HIS A 52 5.77 2.88 -2.60
C HIS A 52 6.47 2.93 -1.24
N ASN A 53 7.63 2.26 -1.14
CA ASN A 53 8.33 1.99 0.13
C ASN A 53 7.47 1.19 1.13
N ILE A 54 6.51 0.42 0.61
CA ILE A 54 5.49 -0.27 1.40
C ILE A 54 6.07 -1.36 2.30
N ARG A 55 7.16 -1.99 1.88
CA ARG A 55 7.78 -3.10 2.62
C ARG A 55 8.36 -2.63 3.96
N ARG A 56 8.97 -1.43 3.98
CA ARG A 56 9.64 -0.89 5.17
C ARG A 56 8.70 -0.18 6.14
N PHE A 57 7.44 0.03 5.75
CA PHE A 57 6.54 0.88 6.51
C PHE A 57 5.13 0.30 6.59
N ASP A 58 4.36 0.41 5.52
CA ASP A 58 2.93 0.17 5.58
C ASP A 58 2.62 -1.30 5.87
N CYS A 59 3.43 -2.23 5.33
CA CYS A 59 3.27 -3.66 5.59
C CYS A 59 3.46 -4.02 7.07
N HIS A 60 4.37 -3.34 7.79
CA HIS A 60 4.56 -3.59 9.23
C HIS A 60 3.37 -3.12 10.06
N VAL A 61 2.76 -1.99 9.67
CA VAL A 61 1.56 -1.49 10.37
C VAL A 61 0.34 -2.33 10.03
N LEU A 62 0.17 -2.73 8.77
CA LEU A 62 -0.89 -3.65 8.37
C LEU A 62 -0.75 -5.01 9.09
N ALA A 63 0.45 -5.58 9.17
CA ALA A 63 0.71 -6.84 9.87
C ALA A 63 0.29 -6.73 11.35
N ARG A 64 0.77 -5.71 12.07
CA ARG A 64 0.39 -5.47 13.47
C ARG A 64 -1.12 -5.31 13.65
N ALA A 65 -1.80 -4.65 12.71
CA ALA A 65 -3.23 -4.48 12.75
C ALA A 65 -4.00 -5.79 12.53
N LEU A 66 -3.56 -6.60 11.59
CA LEU A 66 -4.14 -7.92 11.33
C LEU A 66 -3.92 -8.86 12.51
N ASP A 67 -2.73 -8.86 13.09
CA ASP A 67 -2.37 -9.71 14.23
C ASP A 67 -3.21 -9.35 15.47
N GLU A 68 -3.47 -8.07 15.72
CA GLU A 68 -4.31 -7.60 16.83
C GLU A 68 -5.74 -8.17 16.83
N PHE A 69 -6.31 -8.41 15.64
CA PHE A 69 -7.66 -8.97 15.49
C PHE A 69 -7.68 -10.42 15.01
N SER A 70 -6.51 -11.10 14.99
CA SER A 70 -6.37 -12.47 14.46
C SER A 70 -6.85 -12.61 13.01
N LEU A 71 -6.74 -11.55 12.20
CA LEU A 71 -7.20 -11.50 10.80
C LEU A 71 -6.08 -11.80 9.79
N ARG A 72 -4.85 -12.07 10.24
CA ARG A 72 -3.68 -12.27 9.37
C ARG A 72 -3.87 -13.40 8.37
N SER A 73 -4.30 -14.58 8.85
CA SER A 73 -4.52 -15.75 7.99
C SER A 73 -5.58 -15.49 6.93
N ASP A 74 -6.69 -14.84 7.31
CA ASP A 74 -7.77 -14.50 6.38
C ASP A 74 -7.31 -13.50 5.34
N PHE A 75 -6.57 -12.48 5.75
CA PHE A 75 -5.98 -11.53 4.81
C PHE A 75 -5.03 -12.21 3.81
N GLN A 76 -4.14 -13.08 4.27
CA GLN A 76 -3.16 -13.76 3.39
C GLN A 76 -3.81 -14.69 2.37
N LYS A 77 -4.99 -15.25 2.67
CA LYS A 77 -5.78 -16.02 1.68
C LYS A 77 -6.29 -15.12 0.56
N GLU A 78 -6.60 -13.86 0.85
CA GLU A 78 -7.20 -12.91 -0.09
C GLU A 78 -6.20 -12.04 -0.87
N VAL A 79 -4.89 -12.31 -0.80
CA VAL A 79 -3.86 -11.62 -1.59
C VAL A 79 -2.87 -12.60 -2.21
N CYS A 80 -2.33 -12.26 -3.38
CA CYS A 80 -1.21 -12.99 -3.97
C CYS A 80 0.14 -12.55 -3.36
N GLY A 81 0.24 -11.31 -2.91
CA GLY A 81 1.46 -10.76 -2.32
C GLY A 81 1.52 -9.25 -2.44
N PHE A 82 2.71 -8.71 -2.19
CA PHE A 82 2.99 -7.28 -2.23
C PHE A 82 4.14 -6.99 -3.19
N VAL A 83 4.14 -5.80 -3.80
CA VAL A 83 5.27 -5.25 -4.54
C VAL A 83 5.62 -3.88 -3.97
N ASP A 84 6.90 -3.69 -3.67
CA ASP A 84 7.44 -2.38 -3.29
C ASP A 84 8.00 -1.69 -4.54
N THR A 85 7.35 -0.60 -4.94
CA THR A 85 7.74 0.16 -6.14
C THR A 85 9.03 0.95 -5.95
N LEU A 86 9.52 1.16 -4.72
CA LEU A 86 10.77 1.87 -4.50
C LEU A 86 11.99 1.07 -5.02
N PRO A 87 12.25 -0.18 -4.59
CA PRO A 87 13.33 -1.00 -5.16
C PRO A 87 13.08 -1.33 -6.64
N LEU A 88 11.82 -1.52 -7.06
CA LEU A 88 11.48 -1.74 -8.46
C LEU A 88 11.86 -0.53 -9.33
N ALA A 89 11.49 0.69 -8.94
CA ALA A 89 11.85 1.92 -9.65
C ALA A 89 13.36 2.12 -9.71
N ARG A 90 14.09 1.80 -8.63
CA ARG A 90 15.57 1.84 -8.63
C ARG A 90 16.18 0.88 -9.65
N GLN A 91 15.63 -0.32 -9.79
CA GLN A 91 16.08 -1.26 -10.80
C GLN A 91 15.79 -0.78 -12.23
N LEU A 92 14.58 -0.25 -12.46
CA LEU A 92 14.14 0.20 -13.79
C LEU A 92 14.85 1.46 -14.28
N LEU A 93 15.21 2.35 -13.35
CA LEU A 93 15.79 3.66 -13.65
C LEU A 93 17.25 3.74 -13.20
N LYS A 94 17.94 2.59 -13.10
CA LYS A 94 19.33 2.53 -12.64
C LYS A 94 20.28 3.41 -13.47
N ASP A 95 19.99 3.57 -14.77
CA ASP A 95 20.83 4.30 -15.73
C ASP A 95 20.32 5.72 -15.99
N SER A 96 19.30 6.20 -15.27
CA SER A 96 18.65 7.49 -15.55
C SER A 96 19.29 8.69 -14.84
N GLY A 97 20.35 8.48 -14.05
CA GLY A 97 21.04 9.53 -13.30
C GLY A 97 20.24 10.17 -12.15
N LEU A 98 19.09 9.59 -11.78
CA LEU A 98 18.22 10.14 -10.74
C LEU A 98 18.84 10.03 -9.34
N GLN A 99 18.82 11.14 -8.61
CA GLN A 99 19.37 11.22 -7.25
C GLN A 99 18.32 10.91 -6.16
N SER A 100 17.03 11.00 -6.50
CA SER A 100 15.94 10.79 -5.56
C SER A 100 14.86 9.90 -6.14
N PHE A 101 14.45 8.91 -5.35
CA PHE A 101 13.39 7.97 -5.67
C PHE A 101 12.18 8.14 -4.76
N LYS A 102 12.02 9.32 -4.15
CA LYS A 102 10.75 9.64 -3.47
C LYS A 102 9.63 9.67 -4.51
N GLN A 103 8.44 9.19 -4.16
CA GLN A 103 7.30 9.16 -5.07
C GLN A 103 7.02 10.53 -5.72
N GLU A 104 7.01 11.61 -4.93
CA GLU A 104 6.82 12.99 -5.41
C GLU A 104 7.82 13.38 -6.50
N ASN A 105 9.09 12.98 -6.33
CA ASN A 105 10.15 13.28 -7.28
C ASN A 105 10.03 12.42 -8.53
N LEU A 106 9.74 11.13 -8.38
CA LEU A 106 9.51 10.24 -9.52
C LEU A 106 8.31 10.69 -10.37
N VAL A 107 7.21 11.08 -9.72
CA VAL A 107 6.03 11.61 -10.39
C VAL A 107 6.36 12.92 -11.10
N LYS A 108 7.06 13.85 -10.43
CA LYS A 108 7.47 15.11 -11.06
C LYS A 108 8.38 14.89 -12.26
N THR A 109 9.38 14.02 -12.15
CA THR A 109 10.38 13.83 -13.19
C THR A 109 9.86 12.99 -14.37
N LEU A 110 9.08 11.94 -14.11
CA LEU A 110 8.62 11.03 -15.17
C LEU A 110 7.27 11.45 -15.79
N LEU A 111 6.41 12.11 -15.02
CA LEU A 111 5.07 12.49 -15.46
C LEU A 111 4.91 14.01 -15.67
N GLY A 112 5.90 14.81 -15.28
CA GLY A 112 5.85 16.27 -15.43
C GLY A 112 4.82 16.97 -14.54
N VAL A 113 4.22 16.27 -13.57
CA VAL A 113 3.15 16.81 -12.70
C VAL A 113 3.56 16.80 -11.24
N SER A 114 3.02 17.76 -10.49
CA SER A 114 3.06 17.75 -9.02
C SER A 114 1.67 17.43 -8.48
N TYR A 115 1.61 16.87 -7.28
CA TYR A 115 0.35 16.52 -6.63
C TYR A 115 0.40 16.82 -5.13
N ALA A 116 -0.76 16.83 -4.47
CA ALA A 116 -0.85 17.05 -3.03
C ALA A 116 -0.37 15.80 -2.27
N ALA A 117 0.96 15.66 -2.15
CA ALA A 117 1.59 14.59 -1.38
C ALA A 117 1.10 14.60 0.07
N HIS A 118 1.08 13.42 0.69
CA HIS A 118 0.58 13.17 2.06
C HIS A 118 -0.94 13.13 2.21
N ASN A 119 -1.69 13.23 1.10
CA ASN A 119 -3.06 12.75 1.01
C ASN A 119 -3.04 11.31 0.45
N ALA A 120 -3.61 10.35 1.18
CA ALA A 120 -3.56 8.94 0.80
C ALA A 120 -4.19 8.65 -0.58
N LEU A 121 -5.29 9.32 -0.92
CA LEU A 121 -5.97 9.12 -2.21
C LEU A 121 -5.10 9.66 -3.35
N GLU A 122 -4.60 10.88 -3.20
CA GLU A 122 -3.71 11.52 -4.18
C GLU A 122 -2.41 10.72 -4.36
N ASP A 123 -1.84 10.22 -3.26
CA ASP A 123 -0.67 9.36 -3.30
C ASP A 123 -0.92 8.05 -4.06
N VAL A 124 -2.07 7.39 -3.86
CA VAL A 124 -2.40 6.15 -4.57
C VAL A 124 -2.66 6.42 -6.07
N GLN A 125 -3.34 7.51 -6.40
CA GLN A 125 -3.57 7.92 -7.80
C GLN A 125 -2.27 8.29 -8.50
N ALA A 126 -1.38 9.02 -7.84
CA ALA A 126 -0.06 9.35 -8.36
C ALA A 126 0.81 8.10 -8.53
N LEU A 127 0.76 7.17 -7.55
CA LEU A 127 1.46 5.90 -7.63
C LEU A 127 0.98 5.04 -8.81
N GLN A 128 -0.32 5.04 -9.09
CA GLN A 128 -0.90 4.33 -10.23
C GLN A 128 -0.34 4.85 -11.56
N LYS A 129 -0.38 6.17 -11.76
CA LYS A 129 0.18 6.82 -12.95
C LYS A 129 1.68 6.54 -13.07
N LEU A 130 2.41 6.61 -11.96
CA LEU A 130 3.83 6.30 -11.90
C LEU A 130 4.11 4.85 -12.31
N TYR A 131 3.35 3.90 -11.77
CA TYR A 131 3.50 2.47 -12.09
C TYR A 131 3.32 2.21 -13.59
N TRP A 132 2.32 2.83 -14.21
CA TRP A 132 2.12 2.73 -15.66
C TRP A 132 3.20 3.41 -16.49
N ALA A 133 3.81 4.49 -16.00
CA ALA A 133 4.95 5.11 -16.68
C ALA A 133 6.24 4.28 -16.55
N LEU A 134 6.43 3.60 -15.41
CA LEU A 134 7.56 2.69 -15.18
C LEU A 134 7.50 1.44 -16.08
N LYS A 135 6.29 1.02 -16.50
CA LYS A 135 6.05 -0.14 -17.38
C LYS A 135 6.88 -1.39 -17.01
N PRO A 136 6.82 -1.86 -15.74
CA PRO A 136 7.58 -3.04 -15.34
C PRO A 136 7.11 -4.29 -16.12
N THR A 137 8.06 -5.11 -16.54
CA THR A 137 7.77 -6.42 -17.14
C THR A 137 7.27 -7.42 -16.08
N ALA A 138 6.52 -8.44 -16.50
CA ALA A 138 6.05 -9.50 -15.60
C ALA A 138 7.18 -10.15 -14.79
N ASN A 139 8.34 -10.37 -15.41
CA ASN A 139 9.50 -10.94 -14.73
C ASN A 139 10.06 -10.00 -13.64
N GLN A 140 10.16 -8.70 -13.92
CA GLN A 140 10.57 -7.71 -12.93
C GLN A 140 9.56 -7.62 -11.78
N ILE A 141 8.26 -7.70 -12.07
CA ILE A 141 7.25 -7.72 -11.00
C ILE A 141 7.44 -8.97 -10.13
N HIS A 142 7.54 -10.14 -10.74
CA HIS A 142 7.70 -11.42 -10.04
C HIS A 142 8.93 -11.43 -9.10
N GLN A 143 10.04 -10.85 -9.52
CA GLN A 143 11.27 -10.75 -8.70
C GLN A 143 11.10 -9.87 -7.45
N HIS A 144 10.13 -8.97 -7.43
CA HIS A 144 9.89 -8.04 -6.32
C HIS A 144 8.69 -8.41 -5.44
N ILE A 145 8.02 -9.53 -5.73
CA ILE A 145 6.87 -9.98 -4.93
C ILE A 145 7.34 -10.53 -3.58
N PHE A 146 6.66 -10.11 -2.52
CA PHE A 146 6.90 -10.58 -1.16
C PHE A 146 5.59 -10.76 -0.38
N THR A 147 5.64 -11.45 0.76
CA THR A 147 4.47 -11.70 1.64
C THR A 147 4.69 -11.10 3.03
N LEU A 148 3.63 -11.00 3.83
CA LEU A 148 3.78 -10.52 5.21
C LEU A 148 4.70 -11.40 6.06
N ASP A 149 4.83 -12.69 5.75
CA ASP A 149 5.70 -13.61 6.51
C ASP A 149 7.18 -13.36 6.23
N SER A 150 7.49 -12.91 5.00
CA SER A 150 8.86 -12.52 4.62
C SER A 150 9.36 -11.23 5.29
N LEU A 151 8.49 -10.51 6.03
CA LEU A 151 8.88 -9.31 6.77
C LEU A 151 9.67 -9.62 8.05
N ALA A 152 9.48 -10.81 8.63
CA ALA A 152 10.19 -11.23 9.84
C ALA A 152 11.64 -11.67 9.54
N THR A 153 11.93 -12.06 8.30
CA THR A 153 13.16 -12.78 7.92
C THR A 153 14.26 -11.89 7.34
N ALA A 154 14.28 -10.59 7.65
CA ALA A 154 15.32 -9.66 7.19
C ALA A 154 16.73 -9.92 7.78
N ALA A 155 17.00 -11.14 8.28
CA ALA A 155 18.29 -11.58 8.79
C ALA A 155 18.97 -12.69 7.95
N VAL A 156 18.32 -13.31 6.94
CA VAL A 156 19.00 -14.34 6.13
C VAL A 156 18.63 -14.23 4.65
N SER A 157 19.63 -13.94 3.82
CA SER A 157 19.58 -14.04 2.37
C SER A 157 19.30 -15.49 1.96
N GLN A 158 18.12 -15.78 1.42
CA GLN A 158 17.89 -17.00 0.64
C GLN A 158 17.03 -16.72 -0.60
N ALA A 159 17.42 -17.37 -1.70
CA ALA A 159 16.80 -17.33 -3.02
C ALA A 159 15.36 -17.88 -2.99
N PRO A 160 14.46 -17.43 -3.88
CA PRO A 160 13.07 -17.81 -3.82
C PRO A 160 12.87 -19.26 -4.28
N ALA A 161 12.19 -20.05 -3.45
CA ALA A 161 11.66 -21.35 -3.82
C ALA A 161 10.59 -21.19 -4.90
N ALA A 162 10.70 -21.95 -5.99
CA ALA A 162 9.78 -21.96 -7.11
C ALA A 162 8.36 -22.38 -6.66
N GLN A 163 7.41 -21.45 -6.67
CA GLN A 163 5.98 -21.75 -6.50
C GLN A 163 5.31 -21.78 -7.87
N SER A 164 5.29 -22.96 -8.48
CA SER A 164 4.79 -23.23 -9.84
C SER A 164 3.31 -22.88 -10.08
N GLY A 165 2.51 -22.64 -9.03
CA GLY A 165 1.10 -22.22 -9.16
C GLY A 165 0.88 -20.71 -9.26
N PHE A 166 1.91 -19.89 -9.01
CA PHE A 166 1.82 -18.43 -9.00
C PHE A 166 1.81 -17.83 -10.41
N CYS A 167 2.60 -18.42 -11.32
CA CYS A 167 2.85 -17.90 -12.67
C CYS A 167 1.63 -17.97 -13.61
N GLU A 168 0.81 -19.02 -13.48
CA GLU A 168 -0.35 -19.21 -14.37
C GLU A 168 -1.53 -18.27 -14.01
N ARG A 169 -1.72 -18.00 -12.71
CA ARG A 169 -2.81 -17.14 -12.23
C ARG A 169 -2.47 -15.65 -12.34
N PHE A 170 -1.21 -15.28 -12.13
CA PHE A 170 -0.73 -13.91 -12.34
C PHE A 170 -0.85 -13.47 -13.80
N SER A 171 -0.51 -14.37 -14.75
CA SER A 171 -0.70 -14.12 -16.18
C SER A 171 -2.16 -13.88 -16.56
N LYS A 172 -3.10 -14.60 -15.91
CA LYS A 172 -4.55 -14.40 -16.07
C LYS A 172 -5.03 -13.09 -15.42
N ALA A 173 -4.52 -12.71 -14.24
CA ALA A 173 -4.86 -11.46 -13.57
C ALA A 173 -4.38 -10.22 -14.36
N LEU A 174 -3.14 -10.23 -14.87
CA LEU A 174 -2.60 -9.19 -15.77
C LEU A 174 -3.45 -8.97 -17.03
N ALA A 175 -4.07 -10.03 -17.55
CA ALA A 175 -5.00 -9.94 -18.68
C ALA A 175 -6.35 -9.29 -18.30
N ILE A 176 -6.78 -9.41 -17.03
CA ILE A 176 -8.04 -8.85 -16.50
C ILE A 176 -7.90 -7.37 -16.10
N VAL A 177 -6.70 -6.91 -15.74
CA VAL A 177 -6.42 -5.50 -15.35
C VAL A 177 -6.58 -4.49 -16.52
N ARG A 178 -7.00 -4.95 -17.70
CA ARG A 178 -7.34 -4.10 -18.85
C ARG A 178 -8.72 -3.40 -18.75
N GLU A 179 -9.56 -3.71 -17.78
CA GLU A 179 -10.85 -3.01 -17.60
C GLU A 179 -10.83 -1.97 -16.46
N GLU A 180 -10.90 -0.69 -16.85
CA GLU A 180 -10.76 0.52 -16.02
C GLU A 180 -11.76 0.68 -14.85
N ARG A 181 -12.73 -0.22 -14.65
CA ARG A 181 -13.85 -0.01 -13.72
C ARG A 181 -13.73 -0.63 -12.33
N ALA A 182 -12.86 -1.62 -12.12
CA ALA A 182 -12.65 -2.21 -10.78
C ALA A 182 -11.74 -1.34 -9.88
N PHE A 183 -10.98 -0.44 -10.49
CA PHE A 183 -9.81 0.20 -9.88
C PHE A 183 -10.12 1.37 -8.95
N LEU A 184 -11.18 2.14 -9.22
CA LEU A 184 -11.57 3.29 -8.38
C LEU A 184 -12.04 2.87 -6.97
N LYS A 185 -12.54 1.64 -6.81
CA LYS A 185 -13.03 1.12 -5.52
C LYS A 185 -11.89 0.66 -4.60
N ALA A 186 -10.74 0.28 -5.15
CA ALA A 186 -9.56 -0.13 -4.38
C ALA A 186 -8.91 1.03 -3.62
N SER A 187 -8.81 2.19 -4.27
CA SER A 187 -8.27 3.41 -3.67
C SER A 187 -9.10 3.90 -2.47
N LEU A 188 -10.41 3.58 -2.42
CA LEU A 188 -11.28 3.96 -1.31
C LEU A 188 -11.12 3.05 -0.08
N CYS A 189 -10.80 1.77 -0.25
CA CYS A 189 -10.74 0.81 0.87
C CYS A 189 -9.49 1.00 1.74
N LEU A 190 -8.35 1.37 1.12
CA LEU A 190 -7.08 1.61 1.81
C LEU A 190 -7.04 2.92 2.60
N VAL A 191 -7.80 3.93 2.16
CA VAL A 191 -8.01 5.18 2.92
C VAL A 191 -8.78 4.94 4.22
N SER A 192 -9.57 3.85 4.31
CA SER A 192 -10.33 3.51 5.52
C SER A 192 -9.45 2.97 6.66
N LEU A 193 -8.42 2.16 6.35
CA LEU A 193 -7.47 1.67 7.36
C LEU A 193 -6.68 2.81 8.04
N TYR A 194 -6.46 3.91 7.32
CA TYR A 194 -5.71 5.07 7.80
C TYR A 194 -6.40 5.79 8.97
N CYS A 195 -7.73 5.87 8.99
CA CYS A 195 -8.43 6.64 10.01
C CYS A 195 -8.58 5.87 11.34
N MET A 196 -8.50 4.54 11.30
CA MET A 196 -8.92 3.69 12.41
C MET A 196 -7.82 3.19 13.32
N TYR A 197 -6.60 2.94 12.81
CA TYR A 197 -5.52 2.33 13.61
C TYR A 197 -5.08 3.21 14.79
N ARG A 198 -5.55 4.46 14.85
CA ARG A 198 -5.13 5.48 15.81
C ARG A 198 -6.11 5.82 16.92
N LEU A 199 -7.30 5.23 16.95
CA LEU A 199 -8.31 5.58 17.95
C LEU A 199 -8.21 4.79 19.27
N LEU A 200 -7.47 3.67 19.34
CA LEU A 200 -7.67 2.72 20.46
C LEU A 200 -6.48 2.31 21.34
N LYS A 201 -5.20 2.61 21.05
CA LYS A 201 -4.12 2.25 22.00
C LYS A 201 -3.05 3.32 22.20
N HIS A 202 -3.10 3.89 23.40
CA HIS A 202 -2.00 4.48 24.19
C HIS A 202 -0.81 5.13 23.43
N ASN A 203 -0.91 6.46 23.27
CA ASN A 203 0.15 7.46 23.44
C ASN A 203 1.55 7.27 22.83
N THR A 204 1.74 6.44 21.81
CA THR A 204 2.94 6.54 20.96
C THR A 204 2.54 6.32 19.52
N ILE A 205 2.80 7.29 18.64
CA ILE A 205 2.33 7.17 17.28
C ILE A 205 3.27 7.68 16.19
N LEU A 206 3.75 6.72 15.39
CA LEU A 206 4.29 6.86 14.05
C LEU A 206 3.12 6.87 13.05
N THR A 207 3.14 7.77 12.07
CA THR A 207 2.16 7.79 10.96
C THR A 207 2.24 6.50 10.16
N CYS A 208 1.16 5.95 9.60
CA CYS A 208 1.20 4.88 8.58
C CYS A 208 -0.16 4.77 7.85
N THR A 209 -0.17 5.12 6.58
CA THR A 209 -1.15 4.70 5.56
C THR A 209 -0.57 3.50 4.84
N PRO A 210 -1.32 2.44 4.47
CA PRO A 210 -1.02 1.61 3.31
C PRO A 210 -1.39 2.35 2.03
N LYS A 211 -0.39 2.96 1.38
CA LYS A 211 -0.50 3.56 0.04
C LYS A 211 -0.21 2.46 -0.97
N CYS A 212 -1.22 1.69 -1.34
CA CYS A 212 -1.09 0.74 -2.44
C CYS A 212 -2.15 0.88 -3.53
N ILE A 213 -1.75 0.56 -4.74
CA ILE A 213 -2.63 0.19 -5.85
C ILE A 213 -2.80 -1.32 -5.85
N VAL A 214 -3.82 -1.81 -6.53
CA VAL A 214 -4.17 -3.23 -6.55
C VAL A 214 -4.08 -3.73 -7.99
N LEU A 215 -3.20 -4.70 -8.25
CA LEU A 215 -3.03 -5.33 -9.56
C LEU A 215 -3.72 -6.70 -9.59
#